data_AF-A0AA51Q970-F1
#
_entry.id   AF-A0AA51Q970-F1
#
_cell.length_a   1.000
_cell.length_b   1.000
_cell.length_c   1.000
_cell.angle_alpha   90.00
_cell.angle_beta   90.00
_cell.angle_gamma   90.00
#
_symmetry.space_group_name_H-M   'P 1'
#
loop_
_entity.id
_entity.type
_entity.pdbx_description
1 polymer ?
#
loop_
_entity_poly.entity_id
_entity_poly.type
_entity_poly.pdbx_seq_one_letter_code
_entity_poly.pdbx_strand_id
1 'polypeptide(L)'
;MSCCRSGPPDFKAKESRNLRARRIAGLFQKEGYIFNGVIKQAENLFFYYILEKPISLNEKLLLGEAVSEYGWRVSQQGRKLYFIPKAISKGAAIEYICGREGKEAAAGAGDAVLDWDFLQHCRHRFVPAHGELVAEPSINDFTLTINKGVLAGEEIVRKFISLVPQEV
;
A
#
# COMPACT_ATOMS: atom_id res chain seq x y z
N MET A 1 44.45 9.09 29.30
CA MET A 1 43.65 9.49 28.12
C MET A 1 42.66 8.39 27.81
N SER A 2 41.37 8.56 28.08
CA SER A 2 40.30 7.83 27.41
C SER A 2 38.99 8.55 27.71
N CYS A 3 38.44 9.16 26.67
CA CYS A 3 37.31 10.07 26.69
C CYS A 3 35.99 9.29 26.65
N CYS A 4 35.01 9.77 27.41
CA CYS A 4 33.65 9.29 27.52
C CYS A 4 32.96 9.11 26.16
N ARG A 5 32.33 7.95 25.93
CA ARG A 5 31.24 7.81 24.96
C ARG A 5 29.94 7.67 25.73
N SER A 6 29.20 8.76 25.79
CA SER A 6 27.79 8.80 26.14
C SER A 6 27.02 7.74 25.34
N GLY A 7 26.28 6.89 26.05
CA GLY A 7 25.41 5.88 25.44
C GLY A 7 24.31 6.49 24.57
N PRO A 8 23.68 5.70 23.70
CA PRO A 8 22.55 6.16 22.90
C PRO A 8 21.42 6.64 23.83
N PRO A 9 20.70 7.72 23.46
CA PRO A 9 19.61 8.21 24.29
C PRO A 9 18.49 7.18 24.37
N ASP A 10 18.25 6.69 25.58
CA ASP A 10 17.11 5.89 25.98
C ASP A 10 15.86 6.79 25.95
N PHE A 11 15.09 6.72 24.87
CA PHE A 11 13.85 7.48 24.71
C PHE A 11 12.71 6.58 24.22
N LYS A 12 12.15 5.82 25.17
CA LYS A 12 10.74 5.40 25.20
C LYS A 12 10.18 4.72 23.94
N ALA A 13 10.70 3.53 23.65
CA ALA A 13 10.18 2.58 22.65
C ALA A 13 8.79 1.96 22.95
N LYS A 14 7.82 2.66 23.58
CA LYS A 14 6.54 2.02 24.02
C LYS A 14 5.23 2.78 23.85
N GLU A 15 5.19 3.93 23.18
CA GLU A 15 3.93 4.68 22.97
C GLU A 15 3.33 4.57 21.55
N SER A 16 3.90 3.71 20.70
CA SER A 16 3.51 3.51 19.30
C SER A 16 2.27 2.62 19.10
N ARG A 17 1.23 2.81 19.92
CA ARG A 17 -0.07 2.14 19.75
C ARG A 17 -1.01 3.03 18.92
N ASN A 18 -1.10 2.75 17.62
CA ASN A 18 -2.14 3.22 16.69
C ASN A 18 -2.64 4.65 16.94
N LEU A 19 -1.81 5.64 16.60
CA LEU A 19 -2.24 7.03 16.53
C LEU A 19 -3.39 7.15 15.52
N ARG A 20 -4.57 7.61 15.95
CA ARG A 20 -5.75 7.77 15.07
C ARG A 20 -5.45 8.73 13.90
N ALA A 21 -6.12 8.52 12.76
CA ALA A 21 -6.00 9.34 11.54
C ALA A 21 -5.96 10.86 11.79
N ARG A 22 -6.84 11.38 12.66
CA ARG A 22 -6.89 12.80 13.02
C ARG A 22 -5.62 13.32 13.70
N ARG A 23 -5.03 12.52 14.59
CA ARG A 23 -3.83 12.90 15.35
C ARG A 23 -2.63 12.95 14.44
N ILE A 24 -2.52 11.99 13.51
CA ILE A 24 -1.46 11.95 12.51
C ILE A 24 -1.54 13.14 11.56
N ALA A 25 -2.73 13.43 11.01
CA ALA A 25 -2.91 14.60 10.16
C ALA A 25 -2.52 15.91 10.86
N GLY A 26 -2.84 16.04 12.15
CA GLY A 26 -2.46 17.21 12.95
C GLY A 26 -0.97 17.28 13.32
N LEU A 27 -0.28 16.13 13.47
CA LEU A 27 1.17 16.08 13.71
C LEU A 27 1.93 16.60 12.48
N PHE A 28 1.62 16.09 11.29
CA PHE A 28 2.34 16.47 10.08
C PHE A 28 2.14 17.94 9.69
N GLN A 29 0.95 18.50 9.93
CA GLN A 29 0.75 19.95 9.77
C GLN A 29 1.66 20.77 10.69
N LYS A 30 1.90 20.30 11.92
CA LYS A 30 2.81 20.97 12.87
C LYS A 30 4.28 20.79 12.50
N GLU A 31 4.64 19.67 11.89
CA GLU A 31 5.99 19.41 11.36
C GLU A 31 6.27 20.17 10.05
N GLY A 32 5.31 20.95 9.55
CA GLY A 32 5.48 21.82 8.38
C GLY A 32 5.05 21.21 7.05
N TYR A 33 4.46 20.01 7.05
CA TYR A 33 3.87 19.44 5.84
C TYR A 33 2.55 20.13 5.51
N ILE A 34 2.59 20.99 4.49
CA ILE A 34 1.43 21.72 3.98
C ILE A 34 1.07 21.17 2.60
N PHE A 35 -0.16 20.68 2.46
CA PHE A 35 -0.69 20.15 1.21
C PHE A 35 -1.78 21.06 0.68
N ASN A 36 -1.62 21.56 -0.56
CA ASN A 36 -2.63 22.35 -1.25
C ASN A 36 -3.74 21.42 -1.76
N GLY A 37 -4.83 21.33 -1.01
CA GLY A 37 -5.95 20.47 -1.33
C GLY A 37 -6.95 20.30 -0.19
N VAL A 38 -7.89 19.37 -0.38
CA VAL A 38 -8.93 19.06 0.60
C VAL A 38 -8.66 17.71 1.25
N ILE A 39 -8.63 17.66 2.58
CA ILE A 39 -8.54 16.41 3.33
C ILE A 39 -9.89 15.69 3.38
N LYS A 40 -9.87 14.37 3.22
CA LYS A 40 -11.01 13.46 3.35
C LYS A 40 -10.62 12.32 4.28
N GLN A 41 -11.61 11.78 5.00
CA GLN A 41 -11.46 10.62 5.87
C GLN A 41 -12.26 9.44 5.33
N ALA A 42 -11.69 8.25 5.43
CA ALA A 42 -12.37 6.99 5.16
C ALA A 42 -12.60 6.28 6.50
N GLU A 43 -13.85 6.27 6.96
CA GLU A 43 -14.32 5.51 8.13
C GLU A 43 -13.51 5.69 9.43
N ASN A 44 -12.84 6.85 9.59
CA ASN A 44 -11.86 7.12 10.67
C ASN A 44 -10.66 6.16 10.72
N LEU A 45 -10.50 5.29 9.73
CA LEU A 45 -9.41 4.31 9.61
C LEU A 45 -8.18 4.93 8.97
N PHE A 46 -8.39 5.66 7.88
CA PHE A 46 -7.33 6.33 7.13
C PHE A 46 -7.84 7.64 6.53
N PHE A 47 -6.93 8.42 5.95
CA PHE A 47 -7.27 9.72 5.35
C PHE A 47 -6.50 9.93 4.06
N TYR A 48 -6.95 10.88 3.26
CA TYR A 48 -6.27 11.26 2.04
C TYR A 48 -6.51 12.72 1.71
N TYR A 49 -5.55 13.34 1.02
CA TYR A 49 -5.73 14.65 0.43
C TYR A 49 -6.13 14.50 -1.03
N ILE A 50 -7.11 15.29 -1.46
CA ILE A 50 -7.34 15.58 -2.87
C ILE A 50 -6.56 16.84 -3.18
N LEU A 51 -5.39 16.68 -3.77
CA LEU A 51 -4.47 17.77 -4.08
C LEU A 51 -4.93 18.54 -5.32
N GLU A 52 -4.50 19.80 -5.42
CA GLU A 52 -4.59 20.55 -6.68
C GLU A 52 -3.67 19.95 -7.75
N LYS A 53 -2.45 19.58 -7.34
CA LYS A 53 -1.45 18.90 -8.18
C LYS A 53 -0.78 17.76 -7.39
N PRO A 54 -0.41 16.65 -8.03
CA PRO A 54 0.36 15.59 -7.36
C PRO A 54 1.69 16.11 -6.84
N ILE A 55 2.15 15.56 -5.72
CA ILE A 55 3.51 15.79 -5.22
C ILE A 55 4.55 15.07 -6.10
N SER A 56 5.78 15.56 -6.08
CA SER A 56 6.91 14.91 -6.77
C SER A 56 7.27 13.56 -6.12
N LEU A 57 7.99 12.72 -6.86
CA LEU A 57 8.49 11.45 -6.35
C LEU A 57 9.39 11.64 -5.12
N ASN A 58 10.27 12.65 -5.14
CA ASN A 58 11.16 12.94 -4.03
C ASN A 58 10.39 13.36 -2.76
N GLU A 59 9.39 14.23 -2.89
CA GLU A 59 8.51 14.59 -1.77
C GLU A 59 7.74 13.38 -1.23
N LYS A 60 7.24 12.51 -2.12
CA LYS A 60 6.57 11.27 -1.72
C LYS A 60 7.49 10.33 -0.94
N LEU A 61 8.75 10.20 -1.33
CA LEU A 61 9.73 9.34 -0.64
C LEU A 61 10.04 9.89 0.76
N LEU A 62 10.39 11.17 0.88
CA LEU A 62 10.67 11.80 2.17
C LEU A 62 9.47 11.75 3.12
N LEU A 63 8.27 12.02 2.59
CA LEU A 63 7.03 11.90 3.35
C LEU A 63 6.76 10.45 3.76
N GLY A 64 7.04 9.49 2.87
CA GLY A 64 6.94 8.06 3.13
C GLY A 64 7.81 7.62 4.30
N GLU A 65 9.06 8.08 4.34
CA GLU A 65 10.00 7.84 5.45
C GLU A 65 9.48 8.44 6.76
N ALA A 66 9.08 9.72 6.75
CA ALA A 66 8.55 10.40 7.93
C ALA A 66 7.30 9.70 8.50
N VAL A 67 6.35 9.29 7.65
CA VAL A 67 5.13 8.61 8.13
C VAL A 67 5.40 7.17 8.58
N SER A 68 6.45 6.54 8.05
CA SER A 68 6.82 5.16 8.35
C SER A 68 7.20 4.98 9.82
N GLU A 69 7.84 5.98 10.42
CA GLU A 69 8.22 6.02 11.85
C GLU A 69 6.99 5.91 12.78
N TYR A 70 5.85 6.41 12.33
CA TYR A 70 4.59 6.36 13.07
C TYR A 70 3.73 5.13 12.73
N GLY A 71 4.23 4.21 11.90
CA GLY A 71 3.48 3.02 11.47
C GLY A 71 2.49 3.28 10.34
N TRP A 72 2.68 4.35 9.57
CA TRP A 72 1.84 4.72 8.42
C TRP A 72 2.61 4.56 7.11
N ARG A 73 1.88 4.55 5.99
CA ARG A 73 2.43 4.54 4.64
C ARG A 73 1.67 5.54 3.77
N VAL A 74 2.35 6.03 2.74
CA VAL A 74 1.78 6.98 1.78
C VAL A 74 1.66 6.34 0.39
N SER A 75 0.54 6.61 -0.28
CA SER A 75 0.35 6.24 -1.69
C SER A 75 -0.22 7.42 -2.47
N GLN A 76 0.31 7.66 -3.67
CA GLN A 76 -0.14 8.74 -4.55
C GLN A 76 -0.80 8.13 -5.77
N GLN A 77 -2.08 8.45 -5.99
CA GLN A 77 -2.87 8.00 -7.13
C GLN A 77 -3.52 9.20 -7.83
N GLY A 78 -2.93 9.63 -8.95
CA GLY A 78 -3.34 10.88 -9.61
C GLY A 78 -3.21 12.06 -8.64
N ARG A 79 -4.32 12.72 -8.29
CA ARG A 79 -4.33 13.82 -7.29
C ARG A 79 -4.59 13.38 -5.86
N LYS A 80 -4.84 12.10 -5.61
CA LYS A 80 -5.13 11.58 -4.27
C LYS A 80 -3.84 11.15 -3.58
N LEU A 81 -3.53 11.77 -2.45
CA LEU A 81 -2.42 11.40 -1.57
C LEU A 81 -2.99 10.70 -0.33
N TYR A 82 -2.91 9.37 -0.31
CA TYR A 82 -3.39 8.53 0.78
C TYR A 82 -2.38 8.40 1.89
N PHE A 83 -2.86 8.41 3.13
CA PHE A 83 -2.13 8.07 4.34
C PHE A 83 -2.85 6.90 4.98
N ILE A 84 -2.21 5.73 5.01
CA ILE A 84 -2.82 4.46 5.42
C ILE A 84 -2.00 3.86 6.56
N PRO A 85 -2.61 3.38 7.66
CA PRO A 85 -1.89 2.62 8.67
C PRO A 85 -1.30 1.34 8.05
N LYS A 86 -0.08 0.95 8.41
CA LYS A 86 0.51 -0.32 7.97
C LYS A 86 -0.32 -1.55 8.40
N ALA A 87 -1.08 -1.42 9.49
CA ALA A 87 -2.02 -2.43 9.97
C ALA A 87 -3.21 -2.69 9.01
N ILE A 88 -3.51 -1.77 8.09
CA ILE A 88 -4.54 -1.96 7.05
C ILE A 88 -3.82 -2.42 5.77
N SER A 89 -3.79 -3.73 5.54
CA SER A 89 -3.11 -4.37 4.40
C SER A 89 -3.99 -5.44 3.77
N LYS A 90 -4.03 -5.49 2.44
CA LYS A 90 -4.75 -6.56 1.72
C LYS A 90 -3.98 -7.88 1.83
N GLY A 91 -2.64 -7.83 1.83
CA GLY A 91 -1.79 -9.00 2.08
C GLY A 91 -2.08 -9.70 3.41
N ALA A 92 -2.12 -8.93 4.51
CA ALA A 92 -2.50 -9.48 5.82
C ALA A 92 -3.91 -10.09 5.83
N ALA A 93 -4.84 -9.53 5.05
CA ALA A 93 -6.19 -10.09 4.91
C ALA A 93 -6.18 -11.44 4.16
N ILE A 94 -5.44 -11.54 3.06
CA ILE A 94 -5.29 -12.81 2.32
C ILE A 94 -4.59 -13.86 3.16
N GLU A 95 -3.50 -13.51 3.85
CA GLU A 95 -2.79 -14.42 4.75
C GLU A 95 -3.71 -14.98 5.83
N TYR A 96 -4.52 -14.11 6.47
CA TYR A 96 -5.50 -14.53 7.46
C TYR A 96 -6.56 -15.49 6.90
N ILE A 97 -7.12 -15.18 5.71
CA ILE A 97 -8.13 -16.04 5.06
C ILE A 97 -7.51 -17.40 4.72
N CYS A 98 -6.32 -17.41 4.10
CA CYS A 98 -5.59 -18.63 3.76
C CYS A 98 -5.31 -19.51 4.99
N GLY A 99 -4.82 -18.91 6.07
CA GLY A 99 -4.55 -19.61 7.32
C GLY A 99 -5.83 -20.18 7.97
N ARG A 100 -6.93 -19.44 7.92
CA ARG A 100 -8.22 -19.88 8.45
C ARG A 100 -8.82 -21.03 7.64
N GLU A 101 -8.75 -20.96 6.32
CA GLU A 101 -9.35 -21.94 5.42
C GLU A 101 -8.44 -23.15 5.15
N GLY A 102 -7.19 -23.10 5.59
CA GLY A 102 -6.18 -24.13 5.29
C GLY A 102 -5.89 -24.24 3.79
N LYS A 103 -5.97 -23.11 3.07
CA LYS A 103 -5.84 -23.03 1.60
C LYS A 103 -4.83 -21.97 1.20
N GLU A 104 -4.18 -22.18 0.06
CA GLU A 104 -3.33 -21.17 -0.56
C GLU A 104 -4.11 -20.31 -1.55
N ALA A 105 -3.68 -19.06 -1.75
CA ALA A 105 -4.26 -18.19 -2.76
C ALA A 105 -3.73 -18.59 -4.16
N ALA A 106 -4.54 -19.36 -4.90
CA ALA A 106 -4.15 -19.85 -6.23
C ALA A 106 -3.86 -18.71 -7.22
N ALA A 107 -4.69 -17.67 -7.23
CA ALA A 107 -4.53 -16.54 -8.13
C ALA A 107 -5.03 -15.22 -7.51
N GLY A 108 -4.46 -14.11 -7.98
CA GLY A 108 -4.90 -12.76 -7.65
C GLY A 108 -4.70 -11.83 -8.84
N ALA A 109 -5.48 -10.75 -8.87
CA ALA A 109 -5.36 -9.72 -9.89
C ALA A 109 -5.54 -8.31 -9.32
N GLY A 110 -4.75 -7.36 -9.82
CA GLY A 110 -4.79 -5.96 -9.40
C GLY A 110 -3.98 -5.07 -10.32
N ASP A 111 -4.27 -3.78 -10.32
CA ASP A 111 -3.64 -2.77 -11.17
C ASP A 111 -3.00 -1.62 -10.36
N ALA A 112 -3.37 -1.47 -9.09
CA ALA A 112 -2.82 -0.45 -8.20
C ALA A 112 -1.54 -0.95 -7.50
N VAL A 113 -0.59 -0.05 -7.21
CA VAL A 113 0.62 -0.43 -6.44
C VAL A 113 0.24 -1.00 -5.06
N LEU A 114 -0.88 -0.56 -4.49
CA LEU A 114 -1.42 -1.09 -3.24
C LEU A 114 -1.90 -2.54 -3.32
N ASP A 115 -2.17 -3.06 -4.51
CA ASP A 115 -2.55 -4.46 -4.71
C ASP A 115 -1.35 -5.40 -4.64
N TRP A 116 -0.14 -4.88 -4.83
CA TRP A 116 1.08 -5.70 -4.78
C TRP A 116 1.21 -6.45 -3.45
N ASP A 117 0.82 -5.82 -2.34
CA ASP A 117 0.98 -6.40 -1.01
C ASP A 117 0.24 -7.75 -0.86
N PHE A 118 -0.92 -7.93 -1.50
CA PHE A 118 -1.63 -9.20 -1.48
C PHE A 118 -1.26 -10.10 -2.64
N LEU A 119 -0.94 -9.53 -3.81
CA LEU A 119 -0.52 -10.31 -4.97
C LEU A 119 0.71 -11.16 -4.64
N GLN A 120 1.61 -10.68 -3.78
CA GLN A 120 2.76 -11.44 -3.30
C GLN A 120 2.38 -12.79 -2.66
N HIS A 121 1.20 -12.87 -2.02
CA HIS A 121 0.67 -14.10 -1.42
C HIS A 121 -0.04 -15.02 -2.42
N CYS A 122 -0.27 -14.58 -3.66
CA CYS A 122 -0.89 -15.38 -4.71
C CYS A 122 0.14 -16.17 -5.50
N ARG A 123 -0.16 -17.44 -5.83
CA ARG A 123 0.67 -18.27 -6.70
C ARG A 123 0.71 -17.74 -8.14
N HIS A 124 -0.43 -17.30 -8.67
CA HIS A 124 -0.53 -16.65 -9.97
C HIS A 124 -0.96 -15.19 -9.81
N ARG A 125 -0.18 -14.26 -10.38
CA ARG A 125 -0.37 -12.83 -10.22
C ARG A 125 -0.69 -12.22 -11.57
N PHE A 126 -1.86 -11.64 -11.74
CA PHE A 126 -2.29 -11.06 -13.00
C PHE A 126 -2.41 -9.55 -12.88
N VAL A 127 -1.71 -8.83 -13.75
CA VAL A 127 -1.75 -7.37 -13.79
C VAL A 127 -2.32 -6.95 -15.12
N PRO A 128 -3.36 -6.11 -15.17
CA PRO A 128 -3.85 -5.57 -16.42
C PRO A 128 -2.75 -4.82 -17.20
N ALA A 129 -2.82 -4.75 -18.53
CA ALA A 129 -1.87 -3.97 -19.36
C ALA A 129 -1.98 -2.43 -19.20
N HIS A 130 -2.53 -1.98 -18.08
CA HIS A 130 -2.72 -0.60 -17.65
C HIS A 130 -2.69 -0.55 -16.13
N GLY A 131 -2.65 0.65 -15.56
CA GLY A 131 -2.61 0.86 -14.12
C GLY A 131 -1.22 1.19 -13.60
N GLU A 132 -1.12 1.32 -12.28
CA GLU A 132 0.07 1.82 -11.59
C GLU A 132 1.18 0.75 -11.52
N LEU A 133 0.82 -0.52 -11.35
CA LEU A 133 1.78 -1.63 -11.27
C LEU A 133 2.64 -1.76 -12.53
N VAL A 134 2.07 -1.49 -13.70
CA VAL A 134 2.80 -1.53 -14.98
C VAL A 134 3.88 -0.45 -15.07
N ALA A 135 3.68 0.66 -14.36
CA ALA A 135 4.59 1.79 -14.34
C ALA A 135 5.60 1.75 -13.18
N GLU A 136 5.55 0.71 -12.32
CA GLU A 136 6.40 0.58 -11.13
C GLU A 136 7.59 -0.35 -11.42
N PRO A 137 8.80 0.19 -11.66
CA PRO A 137 9.95 -0.61 -12.10
C PRO A 137 10.46 -1.59 -11.05
N SER A 138 10.16 -1.34 -9.77
CA SER A 138 10.60 -2.21 -8.67
C SER A 138 9.80 -3.51 -8.56
N ILE A 139 8.66 -3.59 -9.23
CA ILE A 139 7.78 -4.75 -9.20
C ILE A 139 8.03 -5.59 -10.46
N ASN A 140 8.47 -6.82 -10.21
CA ASN A 140 8.63 -7.87 -11.21
C ASN A 140 7.94 -9.13 -10.64
N ASP A 141 7.76 -10.17 -11.46
CA ASP A 141 7.03 -11.40 -11.11
C ASP A 141 5.49 -11.30 -11.13
N PHE A 142 4.94 -10.87 -12.28
CA PHE A 142 3.52 -10.97 -12.59
C PHE A 142 3.29 -11.29 -14.08
N THR A 143 2.10 -11.80 -14.39
CA THR A 143 1.62 -11.99 -15.76
C THR A 143 0.82 -10.77 -16.18
N LEU A 144 1.29 -10.07 -17.21
CA LEU A 144 0.56 -8.96 -17.81
C LEU A 144 -0.56 -9.51 -18.71
N THR A 145 -1.75 -8.90 -18.66
CA THR A 145 -2.78 -9.18 -19.67
C THR A 145 -2.36 -8.67 -21.05
N ILE A 146 -2.96 -9.20 -22.11
CA ILE A 146 -2.82 -8.63 -23.46
C ILE A 146 -3.72 -7.40 -23.58
N ASN A 147 -4.92 -7.48 -23.01
CA ASN A 147 -5.94 -6.44 -23.12
C ASN A 147 -5.83 -5.35 -22.04
N LYS A 148 -6.49 -4.21 -22.26
CA LYS A 148 -6.64 -3.11 -21.28
C LYS A 148 -8.11 -2.90 -20.91
N GLY A 149 -8.34 -2.12 -19.85
CA GLY A 149 -9.68 -1.77 -19.37
C GLY A 149 -10.54 -3.00 -19.06
N VAL A 150 -11.83 -2.93 -19.38
CA VAL A 150 -12.80 -4.00 -19.10
C VAL A 150 -12.40 -5.34 -19.73
N LEU A 151 -11.80 -5.32 -20.93
CA LEU A 151 -11.37 -6.55 -21.62
C LEU A 151 -10.23 -7.27 -20.88
N ALA A 152 -9.40 -6.54 -20.13
CA ALA A 152 -8.41 -7.17 -19.25
C ALA A 152 -9.08 -8.00 -18.16
N GLY A 153 -10.22 -7.53 -17.64
CA GLY A 153 -11.02 -8.27 -16.66
C GLY A 153 -11.54 -9.58 -17.22
N GLU A 154 -12.05 -9.59 -18.45
CA GLU A 154 -12.50 -10.83 -19.11
C GLU A 154 -11.35 -11.83 -19.30
N GLU A 155 -10.19 -11.34 -19.73
CA GLU A 155 -8.99 -12.16 -19.87
C GLU A 155 -8.57 -12.78 -18.53
N ILE A 156 -8.53 -11.98 -17.46
CA ILE A 156 -8.19 -12.44 -16.10
C ILE A 156 -9.15 -13.53 -15.63
N VAL A 157 -10.46 -13.37 -15.82
CA VAL A 157 -11.45 -14.38 -15.44
C VAL A 157 -11.21 -15.68 -16.20
N ARG A 158 -10.95 -15.62 -17.52
CA ARG A 158 -10.61 -16.81 -18.32
C ARG A 158 -9.33 -17.50 -17.80
N LYS A 159 -8.31 -16.73 -17.41
CA LYS A 159 -7.10 -17.27 -16.78
C LYS A 159 -7.40 -17.93 -15.45
N PHE A 160 -8.21 -17.33 -14.59
CA PHE A 160 -8.60 -17.91 -13.30
C PHE A 160 -9.32 -19.26 -13.51
N ILE A 161 -10.29 -19.32 -14.43
CA ILE A 161 -11.00 -20.56 -14.75
C ILE A 161 -10.03 -21.67 -15.18
N SER A 162 -9.01 -21.35 -15.98
CA SER A 162 -8.01 -22.34 -16.41
C SER A 162 -7.11 -22.87 -15.29
N LEU A 163 -7.07 -22.19 -14.13
CA LEU A 163 -6.29 -22.59 -12.96
C LEU A 163 -7.11 -23.39 -11.94
N VAL A 164 -8.44 -23.33 -12.02
CA VAL A 164 -9.31 -24.09 -11.12
C VAL A 164 -9.49 -25.50 -11.69
N PRO A 165 -9.24 -26.56 -10.89
CA PRO A 165 -9.56 -27.93 -11.31
C PRO A 165 -11.01 -28.01 -11.76
N GLN A 166 -11.24 -28.54 -12.96
CA GLN A 166 -12.59 -28.81 -13.41
C GLN A 166 -13.06 -30.08 -12.70
N GLU A 167 -14.08 -29.96 -11.84
CA GLU A 167 -14.78 -31.14 -11.34
C GLU A 167 -15.42 -31.84 -12.54
N VAL A 168 -14.97 -33.07 -12.82
CA VAL A 168 -15.53 -33.97 -13.84
C VAL A 168 -16.69 -34.74 -13.24
#